data_AF-E3IXW0-F1
#
_entry.id   AF-E3IXW0-F1
#
_cell.length_a   1.000
_cell.length_b   1.000
_cell.length_c   1.000
_cell.angle_alpha   90.00
_cell.angle_beta   90.00
_cell.angle_gamma   90.00
#
_symmetry.space_group_name_H-M   'P 1'
#
loop_
_entity.id
_entity.type
_entity.pdbx_description
1 polymer ?
#
loop_
_entity_poly.entity_id
_entity_poly.type
_entity_poly.pdbx_seq_one_letter_code
_entity_poly.pdbx_strand_id
1 'polypeptide(L)'
;MSLDVPTALLEKAESGPVADAEFVDCVRQSLPYAWSVVSQVATDLRTSDGEFADHAVTPPSEAERGQLLRALASDAIRAGLERHFGVKLAFQNCHRVAAFRLAAVGGDRYQAFTSPRGQLLNQSPTLRNC
;
A
#
# COMPACT_ATOMS: atom_id res chain seq x y z
N MET A 1 10.20 -5.52 8.76
CA MET A 1 10.94 -5.24 7.51
C MET A 1 11.49 -3.82 7.59
N SER A 2 12.81 -3.65 7.50
CA SER A 2 13.45 -2.32 7.42
C SER A 2 13.48 -1.82 5.98
N LEU A 3 13.69 -0.52 5.80
CA LEU A 3 14.15 -0.01 4.51
C LEU A 3 15.66 -0.24 4.40
N ASP A 4 16.13 -0.60 3.22
CA ASP A 4 17.53 -0.57 2.86
C ASP A 4 17.84 0.83 2.33
N VAL A 5 18.27 1.72 3.24
CA VAL A 5 18.46 3.15 2.96
C VAL A 5 19.92 3.37 2.58
N PRO A 6 20.23 3.82 1.35
CA PRO A 6 21.60 4.15 0.97
C PRO A 6 22.16 5.25 1.88
N THR A 7 23.44 5.14 2.29
CA THR A 7 24.09 6.11 3.17
C THR A 7 23.94 7.55 2.68
N ALA A 8 24.15 7.80 1.38
CA ALA A 8 24.01 9.13 0.80
C ALA A 8 22.58 9.71 0.92
N LEU A 9 21.55 8.85 0.88
CA LEU A 9 20.17 9.28 1.08
C LEU A 9 19.89 9.63 2.54
N LEU A 10 20.50 8.89 3.47
CA LEU A 10 20.42 9.16 4.90
C LEU A 10 21.11 10.49 5.26
N GLU A 11 22.34 10.72 4.79
CA GLU A 11 23.08 11.97 4.97
C GLU A 11 22.30 13.18 4.41
N LYS A 12 21.63 12.99 3.27
CA LYS A 12 20.75 13.99 2.70
C LYS A 12 19.55 14.30 3.60
N ALA A 13 18.91 13.26 4.15
CA ALA A 13 17.79 13.41 5.07
C ALA A 13 18.17 14.11 6.39
N GLU A 14 19.39 13.88 6.87
CA GLU A 14 19.96 14.59 8.03
C GLU A 14 20.21 16.07 7.73
N SER A 15 20.55 16.38 6.47
CA SER A 15 20.84 17.75 6.01
C SER A 15 19.59 18.56 5.65
N GLY A 16 18.42 17.91 5.47
CA GLY A 16 17.18 18.59 5.14
C GLY A 16 16.16 17.72 4.39
N PRO A 17 15.13 18.35 3.78
CA PRO A 17 14.10 17.63 3.05
C PRO A 17 14.65 16.79 1.88
N VAL A 18 14.12 15.57 1.75
CA VAL A 18 14.41 14.65 0.64
C VAL A 18 13.30 14.75 -0.40
N ALA A 19 13.65 14.63 -1.69
CA ALA A 19 12.64 14.65 -2.74
C ALA A 19 11.77 13.38 -2.69
N ASP A 20 10.49 13.54 -2.98
CA ASP A 20 9.52 12.44 -2.99
C ASP A 20 9.97 11.28 -3.89
N ALA A 21 10.56 11.58 -5.05
CA ALA A 21 11.05 10.57 -5.99
C ALA A 21 12.19 9.72 -5.40
N GLU A 22 13.12 10.32 -4.64
CA GLU A 22 14.23 9.60 -4.00
C GLU A 22 13.72 8.72 -2.86
N PHE A 23 12.77 9.23 -2.07
CA PHE A 23 12.14 8.46 -1.00
C PHE A 23 11.35 7.27 -1.56
N VAL A 24 10.54 7.49 -2.60
CA VAL A 24 9.77 6.43 -3.25
C VAL A 24 10.68 5.40 -3.92
N ASP A 25 11.81 5.82 -4.49
CA ASP A 25 12.77 4.87 -5.07
C ASP A 25 13.40 3.98 -4.00
N CYS A 26 13.78 4.53 -2.85
CA CYS A 26 14.26 3.75 -1.70
C CYS A 26 13.20 2.74 -1.23
N VAL A 27 11.94 3.15 -1.14
CA VAL A 27 10.81 2.25 -0.81
C VAL A 27 10.67 1.14 -1.84
N ARG A 28 10.71 1.46 -3.14
CA ARG A 28 10.62 0.51 -4.25
C ARG A 28 11.71 -0.56 -4.18
N GLN A 29 12.96 -0.14 -3.93
CA GLN A 29 14.10 -1.04 -3.84
C GLN A 29 14.03 -1.91 -2.58
N SER A 30 13.58 -1.33 -1.45
CA SER A 30 13.50 -2.02 -0.17
C SER A 30 12.36 -3.03 -0.05
N LEU A 31 11.22 -2.73 -0.69
CA LEU A 31 9.96 -3.47 -0.53
C LEU A 31 9.42 -3.95 -1.90
N PRO A 32 10.18 -4.75 -2.66
CA PRO A 32 9.85 -5.07 -4.05
C PRO A 32 8.52 -5.81 -4.23
N TYR A 33 8.12 -6.66 -3.30
CA TYR A 33 6.81 -7.33 -3.33
C TYR A 33 5.67 -6.36 -3.03
N ALA A 34 5.84 -5.47 -2.03
CA ALA A 34 4.81 -4.47 -1.78
C ALA A 34 4.67 -3.51 -2.98
N TRP A 35 5.80 -3.14 -3.59
CA TRP A 35 5.81 -2.35 -4.82
C TRP A 35 5.06 -3.03 -5.96
N SER A 36 5.28 -4.33 -6.19
CA SER A 36 4.61 -5.06 -7.27
C SER A 36 3.10 -5.12 -7.07
N VAL A 37 2.64 -5.40 -5.84
CA VAL A 37 1.21 -5.42 -5.49
C VAL A 37 0.57 -4.05 -5.68
N VAL A 38 1.20 -2.98 -5.17
CA VAL A 38 0.67 -1.61 -5.31
C VAL A 38 0.66 -1.18 -6.78
N SER A 39 1.71 -1.50 -7.53
CA SER A 39 1.80 -1.23 -8.97
C SER A 39 0.70 -1.95 -9.75
N GLN A 40 0.41 -3.20 -9.37
CA GLN A 40 -0.65 -4.01 -9.97
C GLN A 40 -2.02 -3.36 -9.73
N VAL A 41 -2.41 -3.13 -8.46
CA VAL A 41 -3.74 -2.55 -8.18
C VAL A 41 -3.91 -1.15 -8.77
N ALA A 42 -2.84 -0.35 -8.83
CA ALA A 42 -2.89 0.95 -9.48
C ALA A 42 -3.05 0.82 -11.01
N THR A 43 -2.47 -0.21 -11.63
CA THR A 43 -2.63 -0.50 -13.05
C THR A 43 -4.04 -1.00 -13.35
N ASP A 44 -4.55 -1.96 -12.56
CA ASP A 44 -5.90 -2.50 -12.69
C ASP A 44 -6.97 -1.41 -12.50
N LEU A 45 -6.74 -0.46 -11.61
CA LEU A 45 -7.60 0.71 -11.45
C LEU A 45 -7.62 1.63 -12.69
N ARG A 46 -6.48 1.79 -13.36
CA ARG A 46 -6.37 2.63 -14.56
C ARG A 46 -7.01 1.99 -15.78
N THR A 47 -6.99 0.66 -15.88
CA THR A 47 -7.51 -0.10 -17.02
C THR A 47 -8.98 -0.50 -16.85
N SER A 48 -9.51 -0.47 -15.64
CA SER A 48 -10.93 -0.73 -15.36
C SER A 48 -11.77 0.53 -15.44
N ASP A 49 -13.10 0.39 -15.61
CA ASP A 49 -14.06 1.50 -15.44
C ASP A 49 -14.49 1.69 -13.97
N GLY A 50 -14.06 0.82 -13.06
CA GLY A 50 -14.49 0.77 -11.66
C GLY A 50 -13.83 1.82 -10.74
N GLU A 51 -14.50 2.17 -9.64
CA GLU A 51 -14.03 3.18 -8.67
C GLU A 51 -12.78 2.77 -7.89
N PHE A 52 -12.52 1.46 -7.81
CA PHE A 52 -11.37 0.87 -7.12
C PHE A 52 -10.98 -0.47 -7.75
N ALA A 53 -9.75 -0.90 -7.48
CA ALA A 53 -9.26 -2.25 -7.74
C ALA A 53 -8.56 -2.78 -6.47
N ASP A 54 -8.65 -4.08 -6.20
CA ASP A 54 -8.00 -4.69 -5.05
C ASP A 54 -7.21 -5.96 -5.38
N HIS A 55 -6.20 -6.20 -4.56
CA HIS A 55 -5.41 -7.42 -4.51
C HIS A 55 -5.75 -8.11 -3.20
N ALA A 56 -6.42 -9.27 -3.29
CA ALA A 56 -6.92 -10.05 -2.16
C ALA A 56 -6.24 -11.43 -2.05
N VAL A 57 -4.93 -11.50 -2.32
CA VAL A 57 -4.14 -12.75 -2.36
C VAL A 57 -3.17 -12.81 -1.19
N THR A 58 -3.13 -13.96 -0.50
CA THR A 58 -2.19 -14.20 0.60
C THR A 58 -0.74 -14.10 0.11
N PRO A 59 0.12 -13.31 0.79
CA PRO A 59 1.53 -13.25 0.45
C PRO A 59 2.18 -14.64 0.51
N PRO A 60 3.13 -14.94 -0.40
CA PRO A 60 3.70 -16.28 -0.53
C PRO A 60 4.59 -16.67 0.67
N SER A 61 5.09 -15.70 1.45
CA SER A 61 5.80 -15.97 2.70
C SER A 61 5.66 -14.81 3.71
N GLU A 62 6.16 -15.06 4.92
CA GLU A 62 6.34 -14.08 6.00
C GLU A 62 7.09 -12.82 5.56
N ALA A 63 8.10 -12.97 4.70
CA ALA A 63 8.90 -11.86 4.23
C ALA A 63 8.08 -10.91 3.33
N GLU A 64 7.38 -11.45 2.33
CA GLU A 64 6.47 -10.69 1.46
C GLU A 64 5.33 -10.06 2.26
N ARG A 65 4.79 -10.80 3.25
CA ARG A 65 3.79 -10.25 4.17
C ARG A 65 4.33 -9.04 4.94
N GLY A 66 5.55 -9.16 5.48
CA GLY A 66 6.23 -8.10 6.19
C GLY A 66 6.46 -6.85 5.33
N GLN A 67 6.66 -7.01 4.02
CA GLN A 67 6.79 -5.89 3.09
C GLN A 67 5.47 -5.12 2.94
N LEU A 68 4.34 -5.81 2.73
CA LEU A 68 3.03 -5.15 2.61
C LEU A 68 2.64 -4.41 3.89
N LEU A 69 2.81 -5.07 5.04
CA LEU A 69 2.55 -4.44 6.34
C LEU A 69 3.44 -3.20 6.53
N ARG A 70 4.73 -3.30 6.19
CA ARG A 70 5.66 -2.17 6.31
C ARG A 70 5.27 -0.99 5.42
N ALA A 71 4.84 -1.27 4.18
CA ALA A 71 4.46 -0.25 3.22
C ALA A 71 3.16 0.46 3.62
N LEU A 72 2.16 -0.28 4.11
CA LEU A 72 0.81 0.25 4.33
C LEU A 72 0.55 0.75 5.74
N ALA A 73 1.29 0.26 6.75
CA ALA A 73 1.18 0.73 8.12
C ALA A 73 1.92 2.05 8.39
N SER A 74 2.85 2.45 7.51
CA SER A 74 3.61 3.69 7.66
C SER A 74 2.97 4.80 6.86
N ASP A 75 2.61 5.90 7.53
CA ASP A 75 1.96 7.04 6.87
C ASP A 75 2.84 7.66 5.79
N ALA A 76 4.12 7.90 6.06
CA ALA A 76 5.03 8.48 5.08
C ALA A 76 5.19 7.58 3.83
N ILE A 77 5.42 6.27 4.03
CA ILE A 77 5.58 5.33 2.92
C ILE A 77 4.28 5.24 2.11
N ARG A 78 3.16 4.97 2.76
CA ARG A 78 1.85 4.87 2.10
C ARG A 78 1.52 6.15 1.34
N ALA A 79 1.67 7.32 1.96
CA ALA A 79 1.37 8.59 1.32
C ALA A 79 2.31 8.88 0.14
N GLY A 80 3.59 8.50 0.22
CA GLY A 80 4.53 8.60 -0.91
C GLY A 80 4.10 7.73 -2.09
N LEU A 81 3.69 6.48 -1.83
CA LEU A 81 3.16 5.58 -2.86
C LEU A 81 1.84 6.12 -3.46
N GLU A 82 0.92 6.62 -2.64
CA GLU A 82 -0.33 7.24 -3.09
C GLU A 82 -0.06 8.40 -4.06
N ARG A 83 0.87 9.30 -3.72
CA ARG A 83 1.27 10.42 -4.60
C ARG A 83 1.95 9.93 -5.88
N HIS A 84 2.84 8.94 -5.78
CA HIS A 84 3.53 8.38 -6.94
C HIS A 84 2.56 7.75 -7.95
N PHE A 85 1.59 6.97 -7.48
CA PHE A 85 0.65 6.25 -8.35
C PHE A 85 -0.62 7.06 -8.68
N GLY A 86 -0.86 8.19 -8.02
CA GLY A 86 -2.05 9.02 -8.22
C GLY A 86 -3.34 8.36 -7.71
N VAL A 87 -3.27 7.61 -6.62
CA VAL A 87 -4.38 6.81 -6.07
C VAL A 87 -4.50 7.01 -4.57
N LYS A 88 -5.66 6.63 -4.00
CA LYS A 88 -5.79 6.43 -2.55
C LYS A 88 -5.65 4.95 -2.23
N LEU A 89 -4.72 4.59 -1.34
CA LEU A 89 -4.55 3.22 -0.90
C LEU A 89 -5.41 2.97 0.33
N ALA A 90 -6.05 1.80 0.37
CA ALA A 90 -6.77 1.30 1.52
C ALA A 90 -6.31 -0.13 1.83
N PHE A 91 -6.34 -0.49 3.11
CA PHE A 91 -5.77 -1.73 3.63
C PHE A 91 -6.68 -2.29 4.71
N GLN A 92 -7.01 -3.59 4.62
CA GLN A 92 -7.83 -4.26 5.64
C GLN A 92 -7.02 -5.27 6.46
N ASN A 93 -6.16 -6.05 5.80
CA ASN A 93 -5.28 -7.02 6.45
C ASN A 93 -4.12 -7.37 5.51
N CYS A 94 -3.22 -8.24 5.98
CA CYS A 94 -1.98 -8.62 5.32
C CYS A 94 -2.07 -9.03 3.83
N HIS A 95 -3.25 -9.40 3.34
CA HIS A 95 -3.46 -9.93 2.01
C HIS A 95 -4.49 -9.13 1.21
N ARG A 96 -4.99 -8.00 1.74
CA ARG A 96 -5.98 -7.17 1.06
C ARG A 96 -5.61 -5.71 0.99
N VAL A 97 -5.16 -5.30 -0.18
CA VAL A 97 -4.77 -3.93 -0.55
C VAL A 97 -5.66 -3.45 -1.67
N ALA A 98 -6.22 -2.26 -1.55
CA ALA A 98 -7.02 -1.63 -2.59
C ALA A 98 -6.44 -0.28 -3.00
N ALA A 99 -6.55 0.04 -4.29
CA ALA A 99 -6.35 1.37 -4.83
C ALA A 99 -7.70 1.94 -5.28
N PHE A 100 -8.00 3.15 -4.82
CA PHE A 100 -9.19 3.92 -5.17
C PHE A 100 -8.82 5.11 -6.03
N ARG A 101 -9.72 5.48 -6.94
CA ARG A 101 -9.64 6.80 -7.60
C ARG A 101 -9.78 7.88 -6.54
N LEU A 102 -9.01 8.96 -6.67
CA LEU A 102 -9.08 10.08 -5.73
C LEU A 102 -10.50 10.67 -5.64
N ALA A 103 -11.22 10.72 -6.77
CA ALA A 103 -12.61 11.18 -6.82
C ALA A 103 -13.63 10.24 -6.12
N ALA A 104 -13.27 8.98 -5.90
CA ALA A 104 -14.13 8.01 -5.20
C ALA A 104 -13.90 8.02 -3.67
N VAL A 105 -12.87 8.72 -3.19
CA VAL A 105 -12.56 8.82 -1.76
C VAL A 105 -13.71 9.52 -1.03
N GLY A 106 -14.20 8.89 0.04
CA GLY A 106 -15.33 9.37 0.82
C GLY A 106 -16.71 8.90 0.31
N GLY A 107 -16.79 8.34 -0.90
CA GLY A 107 -18.02 7.74 -1.44
C GLY A 107 -18.35 6.38 -0.83
N ASP A 108 -19.53 5.85 -1.18
CA ASP A 108 -20.11 4.65 -0.54
C ASP A 108 -19.17 3.43 -0.58
N ARG A 109 -18.53 3.16 -1.73
CA ARG A 109 -17.59 2.03 -1.85
C ARG A 109 -16.36 2.18 -0.97
N TYR A 110 -15.79 3.38 -0.93
CA TYR A 110 -14.62 3.67 -0.08
C TYR A 110 -14.98 3.51 1.39
N GLN A 111 -16.09 4.12 1.82
CA GLN A 111 -16.58 4.02 3.19
C GLN A 111 -16.89 2.59 3.59
N ALA A 112 -17.53 1.82 2.71
CA ALA A 112 -17.81 0.41 2.96
C ALA A 112 -16.51 -0.39 3.16
N PHE A 113 -15.51 -0.17 2.31
CA PHE A 113 -14.21 -0.85 2.41
C PHE A 113 -13.47 -0.51 3.71
N THR A 114 -13.42 0.75 4.11
CA THR A 114 -12.66 1.18 5.31
C THR A 114 -13.46 1.09 6.61
N SER A 115 -14.72 0.65 6.57
CA SER A 115 -15.58 0.58 7.75
C SER A 115 -15.25 -0.60 8.68
N PRO A 116 -15.63 -0.53 9.97
CA PRO A 116 -15.61 -1.69 10.86
C PRO A 116 -16.39 -2.89 10.30
N ARG A 117 -17.53 -2.64 9.63
CA ARG A 117 -18.30 -3.70 8.96
C ARG A 117 -17.50 -4.33 7.82
N GLY A 118 -16.85 -3.53 6.99
CA GLY A 118 -15.97 -3.99 5.91
C GLY A 118 -14.84 -4.87 6.44
N GLN A 119 -14.22 -4.47 7.56
CA GLN A 119 -13.19 -5.25 8.22
C GLN A 119 -13.70 -6.61 8.73
N LEU A 120 -14.87 -6.64 9.37
CA LEU A 120 -15.48 -7.88 9.85
C LEU A 120 -15.86 -8.83 8.70
N LEU A 121 -16.34 -8.28 7.58
CA LEU A 121 -16.67 -9.06 6.39
C LEU A 121 -15.43 -9.56 5.63
N ASN A 122 -14.24 -9.02 5.94
CA ASN A 122 -12.96 -9.51 5.45
C ASN A 122 -12.39 -10.65 6.33
N GLN A 123 -13.21 -11.27 7.18
CA GLN A 123 -12.81 -12.37 8.06
C GLN A 123 -13.57 -13.65 7.72
N SER A 124 -13.07 -14.78 8.22
CA SER A 124 -13.82 -16.03 8.32
C SER A 124 -13.72 -16.60 9.73
N PRO A 125 -14.67 -17.45 10.18
CA PRO A 125 -14.58 -18.08 11.50
C PRO A 125 -13.32 -18.93 11.73
N THR A 126 -12.67 -19.37 10.64
CA THR A 126 -11.45 -20.19 10.67
C THR A 126 -10.17 -19.38 10.47
N LEU A 127 -10.26 -18.10 10.07
CA LEU A 127 -9.10 -17.22 9.93
C LEU A 127 -8.59 -16.84 11.31
N ARG A 128 -7.43 -17.40 11.71
CA ARG A 128 -6.80 -17.17 13.03
C ARG A 128 -5.57 -16.29 12.96
N ASN A 129 -4.81 -16.43 11.88
CA ASN A 129 -3.60 -15.68 11.63
C ASN A 129 -3.59 -15.28 10.16
N CYS A 130 -3.27 -14.02 9.90
CA CYS A 130 -3.14 -13.46 8.57
C CYS A 130 -1.72 -12.93 8.41
#